data_AF-A0A7R9FFL1-F1
#
_entry.id   AF-A0A7R9FFL1-F1
#
_cell.length_a   1.000
_cell.length_b   1.000
_cell.length_c   1.000
_cell.angle_alpha   90.00
_cell.angle_beta   90.00
_cell.angle_gamma   90.00
#
_symmetry.space_group_name_H-M   'P 1'
#
loop_
_entity.id
_entity.type
_entity.pdbx_description
1 polymer ?
#
loop_
_entity_poly.entity_id
_entity_poly.type
_entity_poly.pdbx_seq_one_letter_code
_entity_poly.pdbx_strand_id
1 'polypeptide(L)'
;SLLVCGHIVESAVAQRVRNILTYKAHSWLRTHKIKGFYSHVDEVSFEEGARALMQATGVGKLRPNVLLMGYKGDWRECDREELSSYFYIMQ
;
A
#
# COMPACT_ATOMS: atom_id res chain seq x y z
N SER A 1 2.06 -14.53 11.62
CA SER A 1 2.64 -13.38 10.92
C SER A 1 1.54 -12.48 10.43
N LEU A 2 1.70 -11.17 10.54
CA LEU A 2 0.73 -10.19 10.05
C LEU A 2 1.11 -9.81 8.61
N LEU A 3 0.14 -9.89 7.69
CA LEU A 3 0.26 -9.36 6.34
C LEU A 3 -0.70 -8.19 6.19
N VAL A 4 -0.20 -7.06 5.69
CA VAL A 4 -1.03 -5.91 5.33
C VAL A 4 -0.73 -5.55 3.88
N CYS A 5 -1.77 -5.54 3.06
CA CYS A 5 -1.73 -5.10 1.69
C CYS A 5 -2.16 -3.64 1.65
N GLY A 6 -1.18 -2.75 1.49
CA GLY A 6 -1.41 -1.32 1.31
C GLY A 6 -1.72 -0.98 -0.15
N HIS A 7 -2.74 -0.18 -0.39
CA HIS A 7 -3.08 0.35 -1.70
C HIS A 7 -3.24 1.87 -1.62
N ILE A 8 -2.26 2.58 -2.21
CA ILE A 8 -2.17 4.04 -2.19
C ILE A 8 -2.62 4.55 -3.55
N VAL A 9 -3.52 5.54 -3.56
CA VAL A 9 -4.01 6.21 -4.77
C VAL A 9 -3.86 7.71 -4.59
N GLU A 10 -3.10 8.37 -5.45
CA GLU A 10 -2.77 9.81 -5.26
C GLU A 10 -3.97 10.74 -5.52
N SER A 11 -5.02 10.23 -6.18
CA SER A 11 -6.26 10.95 -6.43
C SER A 11 -7.36 10.58 -5.43
N ALA A 12 -8.28 11.50 -5.14
CA ALA A 12 -9.47 11.22 -4.35
C ALA A 12 -10.35 10.13 -5.00
N VAL A 13 -10.74 9.13 -4.20
CA VAL A 13 -11.58 8.02 -4.66
C VAL A 13 -12.94 8.08 -3.99
N ALA A 14 -14.02 8.02 -4.78
CA ALA A 14 -15.37 8.00 -4.23
C ALA A 14 -15.57 6.81 -3.25
N GLN A 15 -16.26 7.04 -2.13
CA GLN A 15 -16.46 6.03 -1.08
C GLN A 15 -17.05 4.71 -1.61
N ARG A 16 -17.93 4.78 -2.61
CA ARG A 16 -18.48 3.59 -3.28
C ARG A 16 -17.39 2.74 -3.94
N VAL A 17 -16.43 3.38 -4.60
CA VAL A 17 -15.30 2.70 -5.25
C VAL A 17 -14.38 2.11 -4.19
N ARG A 18 -14.09 2.83 -3.10
CA ARG A 18 -13.33 2.31 -1.95
C ARG A 18 -13.93 1.00 -1.42
N ASN A 19 -15.24 0.97 -1.21
CA ASN A 19 -15.94 -0.24 -0.73
C ASN A 19 -15.82 -1.42 -1.70
N ILE A 20 -15.94 -1.16 -3.01
CA ILE A 20 -15.80 -2.19 -4.05
C ILE A 20 -14.38 -2.75 -4.07
N LEU A 21 -13.36 -1.88 -4.01
CA LEU A 21 -11.95 -2.29 -3.99
C LEU A 21 -11.64 -3.14 -2.75
N THR A 22 -12.08 -2.69 -1.57
CA THR A 22 -11.93 -3.43 -0.32
C THR A 22 -12.59 -4.81 -0.39
N TYR A 23 -13.83 -4.90 -0.89
CA TYR A 23 -14.52 -6.17 -1.05
C TYR A 23 -13.78 -7.11 -2.01
N LYS A 24 -13.34 -6.60 -3.17
CA LYS A 24 -12.58 -7.37 -4.16
C LYS A 24 -11.26 -7.89 -3.58
N ALA A 25 -10.51 -7.03 -2.88
CA ALA A 25 -9.24 -7.39 -2.24
C ALA A 25 -9.44 -8.48 -1.18
N HIS A 26 -10.42 -8.34 -0.29
CA HIS A 26 -10.73 -9.36 0.71
C HIS A 26 -11.18 -10.68 0.08
N SER A 27 -12.01 -10.63 -0.97
CA SER A 27 -12.44 -11.83 -1.70
C SER A 27 -11.24 -12.54 -2.34
N TRP A 28 -10.33 -11.79 -2.96
CA TRP A 28 -9.12 -12.33 -3.57
C TRP A 28 -8.21 -12.99 -2.52
N LEU A 29 -7.93 -12.30 -1.40
CA LEU A 29 -7.14 -12.84 -0.30
C LEU A 29 -7.74 -14.13 0.27
N ARG A 30 -9.06 -14.16 0.48
CA ARG A 30 -9.78 -15.34 0.98
C ARG A 30 -9.70 -16.51 0.01
N THR A 31 -9.88 -16.26 -1.29
CA THR A 31 -9.82 -17.29 -2.34
C THR A 31 -8.44 -17.95 -2.39
N HIS A 32 -7.38 -17.17 -2.20
CA HIS A 32 -6.00 -17.66 -2.18
C HIS A 32 -5.54 -18.14 -0.78
N LYS A 33 -6.46 -18.20 0.20
CA LYS A 33 -6.17 -18.61 1.59
C LYS A 33 -5.09 -17.76 2.28
N ILE A 34 -4.96 -16.50 1.88
CA ILE A 34 -4.00 -15.55 2.45
C ILE A 34 -4.66 -14.85 3.64
N LYS A 35 -4.04 -14.96 4.82
CA LYS A 35 -4.48 -14.27 6.04
C LYS A 35 -3.81 -12.90 6.11
N GLY A 36 -4.48 -11.86 5.64
CA GLY A 36 -3.99 -10.49 5.67
C GLY A 36 -5.12 -9.45 5.65
N PHE A 37 -4.76 -8.22 5.98
CA PHE A 37 -5.64 -7.06 5.95
C PHE A 37 -5.39 -6.24 4.69
N TYR A 38 -6.44 -5.63 4.14
CA TYR A 38 -6.32 -4.67 3.06
C TYR A 38 -6.52 -3.26 3.63
N SER A 39 -5.60 -2.35 3.32
CA SER A 39 -5.67 -0.95 3.74
C SER A 39 -5.56 -0.06 2.51
N HIS A 40 -6.53 0.84 2.36
CA HIS A 40 -6.59 1.78 1.25
C HIS A 40 -6.39 3.20 1.74
N VAL A 41 -5.44 3.89 1.12
CA VAL A 41 -5.12 5.30 1.38
C VAL A 41 -5.30 6.05 0.06
N ASP A 42 -5.98 7.18 0.10
CA ASP A 42 -6.17 8.06 -1.05
C ASP A 42 -5.80 9.50 -0.72
N GLU A 43 -5.71 10.34 -1.75
CA GLU A 43 -5.49 11.80 -1.65
C GLU A 43 -4.19 12.18 -0.90
N VAL A 44 -3.18 11.32 -1.01
CA VAL A 44 -1.83 11.53 -0.46
C VAL A 44 -0.79 11.09 -1.48
N SER A 45 0.42 11.64 -1.38
CA SER A 45 1.53 11.17 -2.20
C SER A 45 1.87 9.72 -1.89
N PHE A 46 2.50 9.03 -2.84
CA PHE A 46 2.95 7.65 -2.64
C PHE A 46 3.82 7.48 -1.38
N GLU A 47 4.74 8.41 -1.13
CA GLU A 47 5.62 8.41 0.05
C GLU A 47 4.84 8.57 1.35
N GLU A 48 3.97 9.59 1.43
CA GLU A 48 3.18 9.84 2.64
C GLU A 48 2.23 8.70 2.94
N GLY A 49 1.57 8.15 1.91
CA GLY A 49 0.69 7.00 2.03
C GLY A 49 1.44 5.75 2.50
N ALA A 50 2.64 5.50 1.97
CA ALA A 50 3.47 4.36 2.37
C ALA A 50 3.93 4.50 3.83
N ARG A 51 4.40 5.69 4.23
CA ARG A 51 4.80 5.99 5.61
C ARG A 51 3.62 5.87 6.56
N ALA A 52 2.45 6.39 6.18
CA ALA A 52 1.22 6.28 6.95
C ALA A 52 0.82 4.81 7.13
N LEU A 53 0.92 3.97 6.09
CA LEU A 53 0.66 2.54 6.20
C LEU A 53 1.65 1.82 7.12
N MET A 54 2.94 2.13 7.04
CA MET A 54 3.95 1.57 7.93
C MET A 54 3.72 1.97 9.40
N GLN A 55 3.26 3.20 9.65
CA GLN A 55 2.97 3.69 10.99
C GLN A 55 1.61 3.20 11.54
N ALA A 56 0.56 3.23 10.72
CA ALA A 56 -0.82 2.90 11.09
C ALA A 56 -1.01 1.40 11.35
N THR A 57 -0.20 0.56 10.72
CA THR A 57 -0.17 -0.88 11.02
C THR A 57 0.39 -1.20 12.41
N GLY A 58 0.85 -0.18 13.15
CA GLY A 58 1.45 -0.21 14.48
C GLY A 58 0.52 -0.11 15.70
N VAL A 59 -0.81 -0.19 15.55
CA VAL A 59 -1.72 -0.13 16.72
C VAL A 59 -1.63 -1.43 17.52
N GLY A 60 -0.75 -1.46 18.53
CA GLY A 60 -0.51 -2.59 19.44
C GLY A 60 0.88 -3.24 19.27
N LYS A 61 1.00 -4.55 19.52
CA LYS A 61 2.24 -5.34 19.32
C LYS A 61 2.50 -5.73 17.86
N LEU A 62 1.66 -5.26 16.96
CA LEU A 62 1.70 -5.59 15.55
C LEU A 62 2.51 -4.49 14.87
N ARG A 63 3.80 -4.73 14.62
CA ARG A 63 4.62 -3.87 13.76
C ARG A 63 5.05 -4.70 12.55
N PRO A 64 4.80 -4.26 11.31
CA PRO A 64 5.37 -4.93 10.15
C PRO A 64 6.90 -4.89 10.27
N ASN A 65 7.52 -6.06 10.09
CA ASN A 65 8.96 -6.25 10.20
C ASN A 65 9.65 -6.36 8.84
N VAL A 66 8.89 -6.52 7.76
CA VAL A 66 9.38 -6.66 6.39
C VAL A 66 8.46 -5.86 5.47
N LEU A 67 9.05 -5.01 4.65
CA LEU A 67 8.38 -4.35 3.53
C LEU A 67 8.58 -5.20 2.26
N LEU A 68 7.48 -5.53 1.57
CA LEU A 68 7.53 -6.16 0.26
C LEU A 68 7.06 -5.14 -0.78
N MET A 69 7.94 -4.77 -1.70
CA MET A 69 7.64 -3.87 -2.81
C MET A 69 8.05 -4.51 -4.14
N GLY A 70 7.34 -4.17 -5.22
CA GLY A 70 7.69 -4.62 -6.57
C GLY A 70 8.84 -3.80 -7.13
N TYR A 71 9.70 -4.43 -7.93
CA TYR A 71 10.78 -3.73 -8.63
C TYR A 71 10.22 -2.78 -9.70
N LYS A 72 10.61 -1.50 -9.65
CA LYS A 72 10.28 -0.52 -10.69
C LYS A 72 11.17 -0.72 -11.92
N GLY A 73 10.62 -1.38 -12.95
CA GLY A 73 11.36 -1.75 -14.17
C GLY A 73 11.59 -0.59 -15.14
N ASP A 74 10.75 0.43 -15.09
CA ASP A 74 10.75 1.64 -15.92
C ASP A 74 11.57 2.80 -15.29
N TRP A 75 12.44 2.50 -14.31
CA TRP A 75 13.25 3.49 -13.58
C TRP A 75 14.12 4.41 -14.46
N ARG A 76 14.36 4.04 -15.72
CA ARG A 76 15.12 4.84 -16.70
C ARG A 76 14.27 5.87 -17.45
N GLU A 77 12.98 5.60 -17.61
CA GLU A 77 12.06 6.39 -18.42
C GLU A 77 11.04 7.17 -17.57
N CYS A 78 10.88 6.81 -16.31
CA CYS A 78 9.98 7.48 -15.38
C CYS A 78 10.49 8.87 -14.97
N ASP A 79 9.59 9.65 -14.35
CA ASP A 79 9.95 10.91 -13.75
C ASP A 79 10.93 10.72 -12.56
N ARG A 80 11.82 11.69 -12.37
CA ARG A 80 12.78 11.68 -11.27
C ARG A 80 12.12 11.77 -9.91
N GLU A 81 10.97 12.44 -9.83
CA GLU A 81 10.19 12.55 -8.60
C GLU A 81 9.64 11.17 -8.19
N GLU A 82 9.04 10.44 -9.13
CA GLU A 82 8.52 9.08 -8.90
C GLU A 82 9.64 8.12 -8.48
N LEU A 83 10.81 8.22 -9.13
CA LEU A 83 11.98 7.42 -8.76
C LEU A 83 12.46 7.75 -7.34
N SER A 84 12.53 9.03 -6.99
CA SER A 84 12.92 9.48 -5.65
C SER A 84 11.96 8.95 -4.59
N SER A 85 10.64 9.05 -4.81
CA SER A 85 9.63 8.52 -3.88
C SER A 85 9.75 7.01 -3.67
N TYR A 86 10.06 6.25 -4.72
CA TYR A 86 10.32 4.80 -4.61
C TYR A 86 11.52 4.49 -3.70
N PHE A 87 12.59 5.27 -3.79
CA PHE A 87 13.77 5.12 -2.92
C PHE A 87 13.52 5.59 -1.48
N TYR A 88 12.77 6.68 -1.29
CA TYR A 88 12.46 7.18 0.05
C TYR A 88 11.71 6.16 0.91
N ILE A 89 10.88 5.31 0.30
CA ILE A 89 10.15 4.26 1.01
C ILE A 89 11.08 3.11 1.47
N MET A 90 12.22 2.91 0.82
CA MET A 90 13.20 1.88 1.22
C MET A 90 14.15 2.36 2.33
N GLN A 91 14.17 3.65 2.63
CA GLN A 91 15.11 4.26 3.59
C GLN A 91 14.47 4.41 4.97
#